data_AF-A0A662GTT4-F1
#
_entry.id   AF-A0A662GTT4-F1
#
_cell.length_a   1.000
_cell.length_b   1.000
_cell.length_c   1.000
_cell.angle_alpha   90.00
_cell.angle_beta   90.00
_cell.angle_gamma   90.00
#
_symmetry.space_group_name_H-M   'P 1'
#
loop_
_entity.id
_entity.type
_entity.pdbx_description
1 polymer ?
#
loop_
_entity_poly.entity_id
_entity_poly.type
_entity_poly.pdbx_seq_one_letter_code
_entity_poly.pdbx_strand_id
1 'polypeptide(L)'
;MPKSCIGCVFYSRARRRCIKLGVPVDDPKKPPCMLPERAAAEASAGARAAPSPPAAEERAPPRPEPLALRPSAPLAAPQSPGGRERTGTPSAPPPALPAAAKRVTVEDELSRVLDELIKTRRELEEFMRTYFKFREEAMSGRVSVVRSERDLELALRDLEERKELLHKRLIELDRRAIELGAVRCPVCNFPVAPSEDRCPYCRTPRR
;
A
#
# COMPACT_ATOMS: atom_id res chain seq x y z
N MET A 1 17.12 -7.52 14.96
CA MET A 1 16.36 -6.26 15.09
C MET A 1 16.68 -5.36 13.90
N PRO A 2 15.71 -4.61 13.35
CA PRO A 2 15.97 -3.72 12.21
C PRO A 2 16.97 -2.62 12.60
N LYS A 3 17.96 -2.38 11.72
CA LYS A 3 19.01 -1.34 11.92
C LYS A 3 18.48 0.09 11.78
N SER A 4 17.23 0.25 11.36
CA SER A 4 16.58 1.55 11.16
C SER A 4 15.08 1.46 11.44
N CYS A 5 14.49 2.58 11.86
CA CYS A 5 13.04 2.73 11.99
C CYS A 5 12.32 2.59 10.64
N ILE A 6 12.97 2.93 9.53
CA ILE A 6 12.35 2.99 8.19
C ILE A 6 11.78 1.62 7.77
N GLY A 7 12.45 0.53 8.12
CA GLY A 7 11.97 -0.84 7.89
C GLY A 7 11.32 -1.49 9.11
N CYS A 8 11.23 -0.78 10.24
CA CYS A 8 10.68 -1.33 11.47
C CYS A 8 9.15 -1.32 11.45
N VAL A 9 8.53 -2.45 11.80
CA VAL A 9 7.07 -2.63 11.91
C VAL A 9 6.42 -1.60 12.85
N PHE A 10 7.14 -1.16 13.87
CA PHE A 10 6.64 -0.25 14.91
C PHE A 10 6.95 1.23 14.65
N TYR A 11 7.43 1.61 13.47
CA TYR A 11 7.65 3.02 13.14
C TYR A 11 6.47 3.60 12.38
N SER A 12 5.90 4.69 12.91
CA SER A 12 4.89 5.50 12.23
C SER A 12 5.58 6.63 11.46
N ARG A 13 5.53 6.58 10.12
CA ARG A 13 6.11 7.63 9.25
C ARG A 13 5.33 8.93 9.34
N ALA A 14 4.00 8.86 9.40
CA ALA A 14 3.12 10.03 9.44
C ALA A 14 3.38 10.88 10.69
N ARG A 15 3.61 10.24 11.83
CA ARG A 15 3.79 10.90 13.13
C ARG A 15 5.26 10.96 13.59
N ARG A 16 6.19 10.44 12.78
CA ARG A 16 7.63 10.28 13.12
C ARG A 16 7.82 9.76 14.56
N ARG A 17 7.14 8.67 14.94
CA ARG A 17 7.24 8.09 16.30
C ARG A 17 7.40 6.57 16.28
N CYS A 18 8.00 6.03 17.34
CA CYS A 18 8.05 4.60 17.60
C CYS A 18 6.80 4.20 18.38
N ILE A 19 5.93 3.43 17.75
CA ILE A 19 4.68 2.91 18.31
C ILE A 19 4.96 2.02 19.53
N LYS A 20 5.98 1.15 19.43
CA LYS A 20 6.36 0.24 20.51
C LYS A 20 6.84 0.97 21.76
N LEU A 21 7.57 2.07 21.58
CA LEU A 21 8.16 2.82 22.70
C LEU A 21 7.34 4.04 23.13
N GLY A 22 6.34 4.43 22.35
CA GLY A 22 5.59 5.66 22.59
C GLY A 22 6.39 6.96 22.43
N VAL A 23 7.63 6.91 21.95
CA VAL A 23 8.52 8.09 21.84
C VAL A 23 8.59 8.65 20.41
N PRO A 24 8.75 9.97 20.24
CA PRO A 24 9.09 10.56 18.95
C PRO A 24 10.44 10.03 18.45
N VAL A 25 10.61 9.99 17.13
CA VAL A 25 11.81 9.54 16.42
C VAL A 25 12.28 10.71 15.56
N ASP A 26 13.28 11.44 16.03
CA ASP A 26 13.88 12.55 15.27
C ASP A 26 14.61 12.03 14.02
N ASP A 27 15.39 10.95 14.19
CA ASP A 27 16.17 10.33 13.12
C ASP A 27 15.77 8.87 12.88
N PRO A 28 15.12 8.54 11.74
CA PRO A 28 14.74 7.16 11.43
C PRO A 28 15.91 6.20 11.24
N LYS A 29 17.12 6.74 11.05
CA LYS A 29 18.38 5.98 10.95
C LYS A 29 18.99 5.66 12.32
N LYS A 30 18.60 6.37 13.38
CA LYS A 30 19.04 6.14 14.77
C LYS A 30 17.82 5.84 15.64
N PRO A 31 17.32 4.59 15.61
CA PRO A 31 16.10 4.23 16.32
C PRO A 31 16.26 4.40 17.85
N PRO A 32 15.29 5.02 18.56
CA PRO A 32 15.39 5.24 20.00
C PRO A 32 15.37 3.93 20.80
N CYS A 33 14.88 2.83 20.22
CA CYS A 33 14.95 1.50 20.82
C CYS A 33 16.35 0.87 20.82
N MET A 34 17.35 1.53 20.23
CA MET A 34 18.75 1.11 20.30
C MET A 34 19.63 2.06 21.12
N LEU A 35 19.05 3.13 21.67
CA LEU A 35 19.75 3.98 22.63
C LEU A 35 19.70 3.29 24.00
N PRO A 36 20.82 3.22 24.74
CA PRO A 36 20.82 2.70 26.11
C PRO A 36 19.85 3.54 26.96
N GLU A 37 19.13 2.89 27.87
CA GLU A 37 17.93 3.39 28.57
C GLU A 37 18.08 4.79 29.22
N ARG A 38 19.30 5.25 29.48
CA ARG A 38 19.59 6.60 30.01
C ARG A 38 19.45 7.72 28.96
N ALA A 39 19.76 7.47 27.69
CA ALA A 39 19.73 8.51 26.65
C ALA A 39 18.32 8.76 26.06
N ALA A 40 17.41 7.78 26.14
CA ALA A 40 16.04 7.93 25.65
C ALA A 40 15.17 8.86 26.53
N ALA A 41 15.50 8.97 27.83
CA ALA A 41 14.87 9.90 28.75
C ALA A 41 15.28 11.36 28.53
N GLU A 42 16.53 11.61 28.10
CA GLU A 42 17.02 12.97 27.84
C GLU A 42 16.50 13.54 26.52
N ALA A 43 16.35 12.72 25.47
CA ALA A 43 15.76 13.17 24.20
C ALA A 43 14.27 13.55 24.32
N SER A 44 13.56 13.02 25.31
CA SER A 44 12.14 13.31 25.55
C SER A 44 11.89 14.49 26.51
N ALA A 45 12.93 15.03 27.14
CA ALA A 45 12.83 16.16 28.09
C ALA A 45 12.96 17.55 27.43
N GLY A 46 13.43 17.63 26.18
CA GLY A 46 13.74 18.92 25.51
C GLY A 46 12.56 19.68 24.89
N ALA A 47 11.33 19.15 24.92
CA ALA A 47 10.18 19.74 24.21
C ALA A 47 9.02 20.16 25.14
N ARG A 48 9.33 20.63 26.36
CA ARG A 48 8.35 21.27 27.24
C ARG A 48 8.60 22.78 27.34
N ALA A 49 7.96 23.53 26.47
CA ALA A 49 7.59 24.92 26.72
C ALA A 49 6.17 25.15 26.16
N ALA A 50 5.19 25.09 27.05
CA ALA A 50 3.87 25.65 26.78
C ALA A 50 3.98 27.17 26.65
N PRO A 51 3.06 27.82 25.93
CA PRO A 51 2.03 28.51 26.68
C PRO A 51 0.61 28.31 26.12
N SER A 52 -0.38 28.29 27.01
CA SER A 52 -1.81 28.45 26.73
C SER A 52 -2.21 29.94 26.98
N PRO A 53 -3.48 30.33 26.78
CA PRO A 53 -4.14 30.75 25.54
C PRO A 53 -4.53 32.26 25.59
N PRO A 54 -5.32 32.80 24.62
CA PRO A 54 -6.67 33.21 25.04
C PRO A 54 -7.80 32.93 24.03
N ALA A 55 -8.99 33.21 24.56
CA ALA A 55 -10.36 32.87 24.19
C ALA A 55 -10.94 33.37 22.85
N ALA A 56 -12.08 32.72 22.53
CA ALA A 56 -13.24 33.19 21.76
C ALA A 56 -13.05 33.39 20.24
N GLU A 57 -13.86 32.73 19.41
CA GLU A 57 -15.22 33.20 19.11
C GLU A 57 -15.95 32.19 18.19
N GLU A 58 -17.22 32.02 18.50
CA GLU A 58 -18.22 31.18 17.85
C GLU A 58 -18.58 31.74 16.47
N ARG A 59 -18.57 30.90 15.41
CA ARG A 59 -19.27 31.23 14.16
C ARG A 59 -19.71 29.98 13.41
N ALA A 60 -21.02 29.91 13.21
CA ALA A 60 -21.79 28.85 12.57
C ALA A 60 -21.44 28.64 11.08
N PRO A 61 -21.74 27.45 10.51
CA PRO A 61 -21.53 27.15 9.09
C PRO A 61 -22.67 27.71 8.22
N PRO A 62 -22.40 28.27 7.02
CA PRO A 62 -23.45 28.56 6.06
C PRO A 62 -23.84 27.31 5.26
N ARG A 63 -25.16 27.17 5.07
CA ARG A 63 -25.84 26.19 4.21
C ARG A 63 -25.50 26.39 2.73
N PRO A 64 -25.60 25.34 1.90
CA PRO A 64 -25.55 25.45 0.44
C PRO A 64 -26.91 25.89 -0.13
N GLU A 65 -26.91 26.89 -1.03
CA GLU A 65 -28.05 27.22 -1.90
C GLU A 65 -28.03 26.35 -3.18
N PRO A 66 -29.19 25.87 -3.64
CA PRO A 66 -29.35 25.18 -4.92
C PRO A 66 -29.79 26.16 -6.01
N LEU A 67 -29.11 26.15 -7.15
CA LEU A 67 -29.63 26.78 -8.37
C LEU A 67 -29.85 25.71 -9.44
N ALA A 68 -31.05 25.78 -9.98
CA ALA A 68 -31.67 24.80 -10.84
C ALA A 68 -31.88 25.41 -12.23
N LEU A 69 -32.08 24.51 -13.22
CA LEU A 69 -32.86 24.71 -14.47
C LEU A 69 -32.15 25.64 -15.50
N ARG A 70 -32.12 25.41 -16.81
CA ARG A 70 -32.80 24.54 -17.80
C ARG A 70 -32.28 25.05 -19.19
N PRO A 71 -32.95 24.81 -20.34
CA PRO A 71 -33.00 23.62 -21.18
C PRO A 71 -32.56 23.93 -22.64
N SER A 72 -32.61 22.95 -23.55
CA SER A 72 -33.33 23.04 -24.85
C SER A 72 -32.92 21.90 -25.79
N ALA A 73 -33.90 21.08 -26.15
CA ALA A 73 -33.91 20.21 -27.33
C ALA A 73 -34.16 21.08 -28.61
N PRO A 74 -34.33 20.56 -29.86
CA PRO A 74 -34.55 19.16 -30.24
C PRO A 74 -33.99 18.69 -31.63
N LEU A 75 -34.28 17.41 -31.93
CA LEU A 75 -34.63 16.82 -33.24
C LEU A 75 -33.64 16.91 -34.41
N ALA A 76 -33.14 15.75 -34.86
CA ALA A 76 -33.42 15.22 -36.21
C ALA A 76 -32.79 13.82 -36.40
N ALA A 77 -33.62 12.83 -36.71
CA ALA A 77 -33.20 11.68 -37.49
C ALA A 77 -33.35 12.04 -38.97
N PRO A 78 -32.51 11.48 -39.86
CA PRO A 78 -33.11 10.59 -40.84
C PRO A 78 -32.30 9.33 -41.13
N GLN A 79 -33.04 8.36 -41.64
CA GLN A 79 -32.62 7.07 -42.18
C GLN A 79 -31.67 7.23 -43.37
N SER A 80 -30.90 6.20 -43.70
CA SER A 80 -30.53 5.92 -45.09
C SER A 80 -30.39 4.41 -45.36
N PRO A 81 -30.82 3.94 -46.56
CA PRO A 81 -30.79 2.54 -46.98
C PRO A 81 -29.48 2.19 -47.71
N GLY A 82 -29.29 0.90 -47.95
CA GLY A 82 -28.01 0.31 -48.38
C GLY A 82 -27.62 0.44 -49.85
N GLY A 83 -26.53 -0.27 -50.20
CA GLY A 83 -26.07 -0.52 -51.56
C GLY A 83 -24.56 -0.80 -51.65
N ARG A 84 -24.22 -2.01 -52.13
CA ARG A 84 -22.98 -2.55 -52.76
C ARG A 84 -21.75 -1.63 -52.92
N GLU A 85 -20.50 -2.11 -52.84
CA GLU A 85 -19.88 -3.02 -53.83
C GLU A 85 -18.52 -3.58 -53.36
N ARG A 86 -18.12 -4.74 -53.90
CA ARG A 86 -16.83 -5.42 -53.66
C ARG A 86 -15.70 -4.71 -54.44
N THR A 87 -14.47 -4.74 -53.92
CA THR A 87 -13.26 -5.22 -54.64
C THR A 87 -11.97 -4.98 -53.82
N GLY A 88 -11.03 -5.92 -53.92
CA GLY A 88 -9.60 -5.62 -53.83
C GLY A 88 -8.86 -5.94 -52.52
N THR A 89 -8.36 -7.16 -52.40
CA THR A 89 -7.05 -7.48 -51.79
C THR A 89 -6.18 -7.93 -52.97
N PRO A 90 -4.84 -7.78 -53.02
CA PRO A 90 -3.92 -7.76 -51.88
C PRO A 90 -2.75 -6.75 -51.96
N SER A 91 -2.29 -6.26 -50.81
CA SER A 91 -0.90 -5.82 -50.71
C SER A 91 -0.39 -5.89 -49.28
N ALA A 92 0.66 -6.71 -49.14
CA ALA A 92 1.69 -6.80 -48.11
C ALA A 92 1.27 -6.77 -46.61
N PRO A 93 1.56 -7.83 -45.83
CA PRO A 93 1.63 -7.68 -44.38
C PRO A 93 2.77 -6.70 -44.03
N PRO A 94 2.57 -5.76 -43.09
CA PRO A 94 3.65 -4.88 -42.64
C PRO A 94 4.79 -5.70 -42.00
N PRO A 95 6.04 -5.21 -42.08
CA PRO A 95 7.20 -5.93 -41.58
C PRO A 95 7.11 -6.13 -40.06
N ALA A 96 7.03 -7.38 -39.63
CA ALA A 96 7.05 -7.76 -38.22
C ALA A 96 8.51 -7.75 -37.71
N LEU A 97 8.89 -6.70 -36.98
CA LEU A 97 10.09 -6.65 -36.14
C LEU A 97 9.81 -5.84 -34.85
N PRO A 98 10.36 -6.22 -33.69
CA PRO A 98 10.49 -7.56 -33.14
C PRO A 98 9.66 -7.65 -31.84
N ALA A 99 8.63 -8.50 -31.83
CA ALA A 99 7.90 -8.80 -30.59
C ALA A 99 8.85 -9.30 -29.48
N ALA A 100 9.99 -9.88 -29.85
CA ALA A 100 11.03 -10.36 -28.93
C ALA A 100 11.60 -9.24 -28.02
N ALA A 101 11.90 -8.05 -28.54
CA ALA A 101 12.50 -6.98 -27.72
C ALA A 101 11.53 -6.42 -26.68
N LYS A 102 10.23 -6.35 -27.00
CA LYS A 102 9.17 -5.96 -26.05
C LYS A 102 8.83 -7.07 -25.05
N ARG A 103 8.97 -8.35 -25.44
CA ARG A 103 8.74 -9.49 -24.54
C ARG A 103 9.77 -9.58 -23.43
N VAL A 104 11.05 -9.37 -23.75
CA VAL A 104 12.14 -9.37 -22.75
C VAL A 104 11.89 -8.30 -21.66
N THR A 105 11.47 -7.09 -22.06
CA THR A 105 11.15 -6.04 -21.08
C THR A 105 9.95 -6.36 -20.20
N VAL A 106 8.95 -7.08 -20.73
CA VAL A 106 7.75 -7.49 -19.98
C VAL A 106 8.06 -8.62 -19.02
N GLU A 107 8.89 -9.59 -19.42
CA GLU A 107 9.34 -10.70 -18.56
C GLU A 107 10.22 -10.20 -17.40
N ASP A 108 11.11 -9.24 -17.66
CA ASP A 108 11.92 -8.59 -16.63
C ASP A 108 11.05 -7.78 -15.65
N GLU A 109 10.06 -7.05 -16.17
CA GLU A 109 9.11 -6.30 -15.34
C GLU A 109 8.24 -7.23 -14.49
N LEU A 110 7.75 -8.32 -15.08
CA LEU A 110 6.98 -9.34 -14.38
C LEU A 110 7.79 -9.96 -13.24
N SER A 111 9.05 -10.31 -13.50
CA SER A 111 9.94 -10.88 -12.48
C SER A 111 10.13 -9.92 -11.30
N ARG A 112 10.34 -8.63 -11.56
CA ARG A 112 10.44 -7.59 -10.50
C ARG A 112 9.15 -7.46 -9.70
N VAL A 113 7.99 -7.47 -10.37
CA VAL A 113 6.68 -7.39 -9.71
C VAL A 113 6.47 -8.62 -8.83
N LEU A 114 6.80 -9.82 -9.31
CA LEU A 114 6.70 -11.06 -8.53
C LEU A 114 7.60 -11.03 -7.29
N ASP A 115 8.84 -10.56 -7.43
CA ASP A 115 9.76 -10.40 -6.29
C ASP A 115 9.22 -9.41 -5.25
N GLU A 116 8.70 -8.26 -5.69
CA GLU A 116 8.05 -7.29 -4.80
C GLU A 116 6.82 -7.87 -4.12
N LEU A 117 6.05 -8.70 -4.81
CA LEU A 117 4.86 -9.35 -4.28
C LEU A 117 5.23 -10.37 -3.20
N ILE A 118 6.25 -11.20 -3.44
CA ILE A 118 6.80 -12.12 -2.44
C ILE A 118 7.28 -11.34 -1.21
N LYS A 119 8.03 -10.26 -1.42
CA LYS A 119 8.55 -9.42 -0.34
C LYS A 119 7.42 -8.80 0.48
N THR A 120 6.45 -8.17 -0.17
CA THR A 120 5.31 -7.51 0.48
C THR A 120 4.46 -8.53 1.25
N ARG A 121 4.27 -9.73 0.71
CA ARG A 121 3.57 -10.82 1.39
C ARG A 121 4.30 -11.27 2.66
N ARG A 122 5.61 -11.47 2.59
CA ARG A 122 6.43 -11.82 3.77
C ARG A 122 6.41 -10.71 4.82
N GLU A 123 6.50 -9.45 4.38
CA GLU A 123 6.39 -8.29 5.27
C GLU A 123 5.01 -8.24 5.95
N LEU A 124 3.93 -8.55 5.23
CA LEU A 124 2.59 -8.63 5.82
C LEU A 124 2.49 -9.79 6.82
N GLU A 125 3.02 -10.96 6.53
CA GLU A 125 3.02 -12.10 7.46
C GLU A 125 3.80 -11.78 8.75
N GLU A 126 4.98 -11.18 8.63
CA GLU A 126 5.78 -10.74 9.78
C GLU A 126 5.09 -9.61 10.56
N PHE A 127 4.47 -8.67 9.83
CA PHE A 127 3.65 -7.61 10.42
C PHE A 127 2.50 -8.21 11.23
N MET A 128 1.75 -9.17 10.68
CA MET A 128 0.61 -9.80 11.36
C MET A 128 1.06 -10.56 12.62
N ARG A 129 2.17 -11.30 12.57
CA ARG A 129 2.74 -11.95 13.77
C ARG A 129 3.06 -10.95 14.88
N THR A 130 3.61 -9.80 14.48
CA THR A 130 4.01 -8.74 15.41
C THR A 130 2.79 -7.98 15.94
N TYR A 131 1.81 -7.72 15.07
CA TYR A 131 0.54 -7.07 15.39
C TYR A 131 -0.24 -7.88 16.41
N PHE A 132 -0.39 -9.19 16.22
CA PHE A 132 -1.12 -10.03 17.18
C PHE A 132 -0.44 -10.06 18.54
N LYS A 133 0.88 -10.18 18.60
CA LYS A 133 1.64 -10.13 19.86
C LYS A 133 1.43 -8.80 20.58
N PHE A 134 1.58 -7.68 19.88
CA PHE A 134 1.39 -6.36 20.46
C PHE A 134 -0.06 -6.16 20.95
N ARG A 135 -1.05 -6.60 20.17
CA ARG A 135 -2.45 -6.52 20.54
C ARG A 135 -2.77 -7.38 21.76
N GLU A 136 -2.21 -8.58 21.85
CA GLU A 136 -2.37 -9.48 23.01
C GLU A 136 -1.71 -8.90 24.27
N GLU A 137 -0.49 -8.39 24.14
CA GLU A 137 0.22 -7.69 25.22
C GLU A 137 -0.60 -6.47 25.68
N ALA A 138 -1.18 -5.71 24.75
CA ALA A 138 -1.99 -4.53 25.02
C ALA A 138 -3.28 -4.87 25.78
N MET A 139 -3.99 -5.90 25.32
CA MET A 139 -5.24 -6.36 25.94
C MET A 139 -5.01 -7.03 27.30
N SER A 140 -3.85 -7.66 27.50
CA SER A 140 -3.48 -8.29 28.77
C SER A 140 -2.91 -7.31 29.80
N GLY A 141 -2.84 -6.01 29.49
CA GLY A 141 -2.30 -4.99 30.38
C GLY A 141 -0.79 -5.12 30.63
N ARG A 142 -0.08 -5.94 29.85
CA ARG A 142 1.37 -6.20 30.00
C ARG A 142 2.23 -5.23 29.21
N VAL A 143 1.63 -4.31 28.45
CA VAL A 143 2.39 -3.28 27.72
C VAL A 143 2.87 -2.24 28.72
N SER A 144 4.07 -2.45 29.25
CA SER A 144 4.76 -1.51 30.14
C SER A 144 5.22 -0.22 29.44
N VAL A 145 5.08 -0.16 28.12
CA VAL A 145 5.75 0.84 27.28
C VAL A 145 4.83 1.95 26.77
N VAL A 146 3.52 1.74 26.82
CA VAL A 146 2.53 2.74 26.40
C VAL A 146 2.07 3.52 27.62
N ARG A 147 2.42 4.80 27.67
CA ARG A 147 2.30 5.65 28.87
C ARG A 147 0.86 6.12 29.16
N SER A 148 -0.07 5.97 28.21
CA SER A 148 -1.47 6.38 28.36
C SER A 148 -2.42 5.55 27.47
N GLU A 149 -3.69 5.41 27.86
CA GLU A 149 -4.72 4.75 27.03
C GLU A 149 -4.86 5.40 25.66
N ARG A 150 -4.79 6.74 25.61
CA ARG A 150 -4.81 7.51 24.35
C ARG A 150 -3.65 7.14 23.43
N ASP A 151 -2.45 6.91 23.98
CA ASP A 151 -1.31 6.46 23.18
C ASP A 151 -1.51 5.02 22.67
N LEU A 152 -2.23 4.18 23.41
CA LEU A 152 -2.53 2.80 23.00
C LEU A 152 -3.51 2.76 21.84
N GLU A 153 -4.59 3.53 21.91
CA GLU A 153 -5.55 3.66 20.82
C GLU A 153 -4.89 4.18 19.54
N LEU A 154 -4.03 5.20 19.67
CA LEU A 154 -3.26 5.74 18.56
C LEU A 154 -2.30 4.70 17.97
N ALA A 155 -1.63 3.94 18.82
CA ALA A 155 -0.74 2.85 18.40
C ALA A 155 -1.50 1.78 17.60
N LEU A 156 -2.68 1.38 18.07
CA LEU A 156 -3.53 0.41 17.39
C LEU A 156 -4.02 0.94 16.04
N ARG A 157 -4.45 2.21 15.98
CA ARG A 157 -4.85 2.85 14.72
C ARG A 157 -3.71 2.91 13.70
N ASP A 158 -2.52 3.34 14.11
CA ASP A 158 -1.34 3.41 13.22
C ASP A 158 -0.94 2.00 12.71
N LEU A 159 -1.11 0.97 13.53
CA LEU A 159 -0.89 -0.42 13.11
C LEU A 159 -1.95 -0.90 12.11
N GLU A 160 -3.22 -0.59 12.34
CA GLU A 160 -4.32 -0.91 11.41
C GLU A 160 -4.13 -0.23 10.06
N GLU A 161 -3.76 1.05 10.05
CA GLU A 161 -3.45 1.78 8.82
C GLU A 161 -2.30 1.10 8.05
N ARG A 162 -1.24 0.69 8.76
CA ARG A 162 -0.11 -0.02 8.12
C ARG A 162 -0.52 -1.38 7.54
N LYS A 163 -1.41 -2.11 8.24
CA LYS A 163 -1.99 -3.36 7.72
C LYS A 163 -2.73 -3.11 6.41
N GLU A 164 -3.57 -2.09 6.37
CA GLU A 164 -4.32 -1.74 5.16
C GLU A 164 -3.41 -1.33 4.01
N LEU A 165 -2.36 -0.56 4.27
CA LEU A 165 -1.38 -0.16 3.26
C LEU A 165 -0.67 -1.37 2.64
N LEU A 166 -0.21 -2.32 3.46
CA LEU A 166 0.42 -3.54 2.97
C LEU A 166 -0.56 -4.40 2.16
N HIS A 167 -1.82 -4.48 2.59
CA HIS A 167 -2.86 -5.23 1.89
C HIS A 167 -3.19 -4.60 0.52
N LYS A 168 -3.37 -3.27 0.47
CA LYS A 168 -3.60 -2.52 -0.77
C LYS A 168 -2.45 -2.73 -1.76
N ARG A 169 -1.20 -2.60 -1.30
CA ARG A 169 -0.01 -2.84 -2.12
C ARG A 169 0.04 -4.27 -2.67
N LEU A 170 -0.34 -5.26 -1.86
CA LEU A 170 -0.44 -6.65 -2.30
C LEU A 170 -1.44 -6.82 -3.44
N ILE A 171 -2.63 -6.23 -3.33
CA ILE A 171 -3.67 -6.28 -4.37
C ILE A 171 -3.20 -5.58 -5.65
N GLU A 172 -2.53 -4.43 -5.54
CA GLU A 172 -1.99 -3.69 -6.69
C GLU A 172 -0.93 -4.48 -7.43
N LEU A 173 0.05 -5.05 -6.72
CA LEU A 173 1.09 -5.89 -7.31
C LEU A 173 0.50 -7.15 -7.95
N ASP A 174 -0.50 -7.74 -7.31
CA ASP A 174 -1.19 -8.93 -7.81
C ASP A 174 -1.94 -8.67 -9.11
N ARG A 175 -2.67 -7.54 -9.20
CA ARG A 175 -3.31 -7.10 -10.45
C ARG A 175 -2.28 -6.84 -11.55
N ARG A 176 -1.20 -6.11 -11.23
CA ARG A 176 -0.12 -5.82 -12.18
C ARG A 176 0.55 -7.09 -12.69
N ALA A 177 0.75 -8.09 -11.83
CA ALA A 177 1.29 -9.38 -12.25
C ALA A 177 0.37 -10.09 -13.26
N ILE A 178 -0.94 -10.08 -13.05
CA ILE A 178 -1.92 -10.65 -13.99
C ILE A 178 -1.92 -9.89 -15.32
N GLU A 179 -1.88 -8.55 -15.28
CA GLU A 179 -1.83 -7.69 -16.47
C GLU A 179 -0.58 -7.97 -17.32
N LEU A 180 0.55 -8.28 -16.68
CA LEU A 180 1.80 -8.70 -17.32
C LEU A 180 1.80 -10.17 -17.80
N GLY A 181 0.70 -10.90 -17.59
CA GLY A 181 0.51 -12.27 -18.06
C GLY A 181 0.85 -13.36 -17.07
N ALA A 182 0.97 -13.07 -15.77
CA ALA A 182 1.15 -14.11 -14.75
C ALA A 182 -0.07 -15.04 -14.69
N VAL A 183 0.19 -16.34 -14.50
CA VAL A 183 -0.86 -17.35 -14.31
C VAL A 183 -0.86 -17.85 -12.86
N ARG A 184 -2.04 -18.13 -12.33
CA ARG A 184 -2.23 -18.51 -10.92
C ARG A 184 -1.68 -19.89 -10.60
N CYS A 185 -1.03 -20.02 -9.45
CA CYS A 185 -0.67 -21.32 -8.89
C CYS A 185 -1.95 -22.06 -8.42
N PRO A 186 -2.16 -23.33 -8.80
CA PRO A 186 -3.37 -24.08 -8.43
C PRO A 186 -3.48 -24.36 -6.93
N VAL A 187 -2.36 -24.34 -6.19
CA VAL A 187 -2.36 -24.67 -4.75
C VAL A 187 -2.52 -23.44 -3.87
N CYS A 188 -1.74 -22.38 -4.13
CA CYS A 188 -1.71 -21.21 -3.25
C CYS A 188 -2.28 -19.92 -3.89
N ASN A 189 -2.82 -20.02 -5.11
CA ASN A 189 -3.36 -18.92 -5.90
C ASN A 189 -2.39 -17.73 -6.13
N PHE A 190 -1.09 -17.95 -5.90
CA PHE A 190 -0.06 -16.93 -6.11
C PHE A 190 0.18 -16.72 -7.61
N PRO A 191 0.38 -15.49 -8.09
CA PRO A 191 0.75 -15.25 -9.48
C PRO A 191 2.14 -15.81 -9.78
N VAL A 192 2.29 -16.53 -10.88
CA VAL A 192 3.55 -17.17 -11.29
C VAL A 192 3.83 -16.81 -12.74
N ALA A 193 5.10 -16.61 -13.09
CA ALA A 193 5.49 -16.33 -14.46
C ALA A 193 5.10 -17.51 -15.39
N PRO A 194 4.70 -17.25 -16.64
CA PRO A 194 4.41 -18.31 -17.62
C PRO A 194 5.57 -19.28 -17.85
N SER A 195 6.80 -18.76 -17.79
CA SER A 195 8.06 -19.46 -18.02
C SER A 195 8.55 -20.28 -16.83
N GLU A 196 7.95 -20.15 -15.65
CA GLU A 196 8.37 -20.86 -14.44
C GLU A 196 7.61 -22.17 -14.23
N ASP A 197 8.35 -23.27 -14.08
CA ASP A 197 7.79 -24.61 -13.82
C ASP A 197 7.30 -24.79 -12.37
N ARG A 198 7.72 -23.91 -11.45
CA ARG A 198 7.43 -24.03 -10.02
C ARG A 198 6.95 -22.70 -9.46
N CYS A 199 6.01 -22.75 -8.53
CA CYS A 199 5.58 -21.56 -7.82
C CYS A 199 6.70 -21.02 -6.91
N PRO A 200 7.08 -19.73 -6.99
CA PRO A 200 8.15 -19.16 -6.17
C PRO A 200 7.77 -19.06 -4.68
N TYR A 201 6.47 -19.12 -4.37
CA TYR A 201 5.97 -19.08 -3.00
C TYR A 201 5.86 -20.48 -2.36
N CYS A 202 5.02 -21.37 -2.90
CA CYS A 202 4.76 -22.69 -2.31
C CYS A 202 5.64 -23.82 -2.88
N ARG A 203 6.47 -23.54 -3.88
CA ARG A 203 7.38 -24.49 -4.57
C ARG A 203 6.70 -25.67 -5.26
N THR A 204 5.37 -25.68 -5.34
CA THR A 204 4.61 -26.70 -6.07
C THR A 204 4.84 -26.56 -7.58
N PRO A 205 5.06 -27.66 -8.32
CA PRO A 205 5.16 -27.62 -9.77
C PRO A 205 3.82 -27.21 -10.42
N ARG A 206 3.90 -26.49 -11.53
CA ARG A 206 2.79 -26.34 -12.48
C ARG A 206 2.70 -27.63 -13.29
N ARG A 207 1.67 -28.43 -13.06
CA ARG A 207 1.32 -29.54 -13.95
C ARG A 207 0.26 -29.06 -14.93
#